data_AF-A0A5C1WFY1-F1
#
_entry.id   AF-A0A5C1WFY1-F1
#
_cell.length_a   1.000
_cell.length_b   1.000
_cell.length_c   1.000
_cell.angle_alpha   90.00
_cell.angle_beta   90.00
_cell.angle_gamma   90.00
#
_symmetry.space_group_name_H-M   'P 1'
#
loop_
_entity.id
_entity.type
_entity.pdbx_description
1 polymer ?
#
loop_
_entity_poly.entity_id
_entity_poly.type
_entity_poly.pdbx_seq_one_letter_code
_entity_poly.pdbx_strand_id
1 'polypeptide(L)'
;MLDSLPQADTADHRMVGDPALRLRFDEREYRPVSIEGAIHTFVVPPGFKRARLVSRSGCAELPGDDERVLGVAIGRLCLRGAHGLREIALDHPRLEQGFYACERQGEVMWRWSDGDALLPAGLLDYDGSPPILLEVHLHAKLAAYRVESSEGDRVANGSARKSTAA
;
A
#
# COMPACT_ATOMS: atom_id res chain seq x y z
N MET A 1 -28.69 41.74 12.34
CA MET A 1 -28.95 41.14 11.01
C MET A 1 -27.58 40.95 10.38
N LEU A 2 -26.98 39.77 10.61
CA LEU A 2 -25.65 39.40 10.10
C LEU A 2 -25.89 38.30 9.07
N ASP A 3 -25.47 38.56 7.83
CA ASP A 3 -25.56 37.65 6.70
C ASP A 3 -24.87 36.33 7.01
N SER A 4 -25.64 35.24 6.99
CA SER A 4 -25.14 33.88 7.01
C SER A 4 -24.53 33.55 5.64
N LEU A 5 -23.20 33.50 5.57
CA LEU A 5 -22.52 32.83 4.46
C LEU A 5 -22.93 31.35 4.45
N PRO A 6 -23.19 30.74 3.27
CA PRO A 6 -23.46 29.32 3.20
C PRO A 6 -22.25 28.55 3.73
N GLN A 7 -22.51 27.76 4.76
CA GLN A 7 -21.58 26.81 5.34
C GLN A 7 -21.09 25.91 4.20
N ALA A 8 -19.80 26.04 3.86
CA ALA A 8 -19.18 25.25 2.83
C ALA A 8 -19.52 23.78 3.08
N ASP A 9 -20.24 23.20 2.13
CA ASP A 9 -20.53 21.78 2.04
C ASP A 9 -19.16 21.10 1.95
N THR A 10 -18.61 20.74 3.10
CA THR A 10 -17.44 19.88 3.21
C THR A 10 -17.92 18.54 2.71
N ALA A 11 -17.87 18.37 1.38
CA ALA A 11 -18.01 17.09 0.73
C ALA A 11 -17.10 16.13 1.50
N ASP A 12 -17.72 15.20 2.23
CA ASP A 12 -17.05 14.16 2.97
C ASP A 12 -16.12 13.45 2.00
N HIS A 13 -14.85 13.85 1.99
CA HIS A 13 -13.79 13.22 1.23
C HIS A 13 -13.53 11.87 1.89
N ARG A 14 -14.38 10.91 1.51
CA ARG A 14 -14.39 9.53 1.95
C ARG A 14 -12.97 8.97 1.79
N MET A 15 -12.26 8.92 2.91
CA MET A 15 -10.93 8.31 3.02
C MET A 15 -10.96 6.92 2.37
N VAL A 16 -9.88 6.56 1.68
CA VAL A 16 -9.56 5.14 1.46
C VAL A 16 -9.33 4.57 2.86
N GLY A 17 -10.38 4.01 3.47
CA GLY A 17 -10.48 3.88 4.93
C GLY A 17 -9.41 3.00 5.59
N ASP A 18 -8.79 2.10 4.83
CA ASP A 18 -7.65 1.29 5.25
C ASP A 18 -7.06 0.58 4.01
N PRO A 19 -5.81 0.86 3.59
CA PRO A 19 -5.18 0.15 2.48
C PRO A 19 -4.87 -1.32 2.81
N ALA A 20 -5.01 -1.73 4.08
CA ALA A 20 -4.57 -3.02 4.60
C ALA A 20 -3.13 -3.34 4.17
N LEU A 21 -2.25 -2.33 4.26
CA LEU A 21 -0.86 -2.40 3.81
C LEU A 21 -0.11 -3.47 4.60
N ARG A 22 0.56 -4.36 3.87
CA ARG A 22 1.35 -5.48 4.43
C ARG A 22 2.68 -5.57 3.72
N LEU A 23 3.66 -6.16 4.41
CA LEU A 23 4.86 -6.67 3.76
C LEU A 23 4.79 -8.18 3.69
N ARG A 24 5.03 -8.72 2.51
CA ARG A 24 5.24 -10.15 2.32
C ARG A 24 6.72 -10.43 2.17
N PHE A 25 7.29 -11.15 3.13
CA PHE A 25 8.65 -11.69 3.05
C PHE A 25 8.56 -13.18 2.75
N ASP A 26 9.06 -13.59 1.59
CA ASP A 26 8.87 -14.93 1.04
C ASP A 26 7.37 -15.32 1.01
N GLU A 27 6.94 -16.29 1.81
CA GLU A 27 5.54 -16.76 1.89
C GLU A 27 4.78 -16.22 3.12
N ARG A 28 5.38 -15.29 3.88
CA ARG A 28 4.80 -14.78 5.13
C ARG A 28 4.42 -13.33 5.01
N GLU A 29 3.19 -13.01 5.41
CA GLU A 29 2.70 -11.64 5.46
C GLU A 29 2.84 -11.06 6.87
N TYR A 30 3.26 -9.80 6.92
CA TYR A 30 3.49 -9.02 8.11
C TYR A 30 2.66 -7.74 8.04
N ARG A 31 1.92 -7.47 9.12
CA ARG A 31 1.24 -6.20 9.33
C ARG A 31 2.24 -5.17 9.88
N PRO A 32 1.96 -3.86 9.74
CA PRO A 32 2.75 -2.84 10.40
C PRO A 32 2.76 -3.07 11.91
N VAL A 33 3.91 -2.87 12.55
CA VAL A 33 4.04 -2.87 14.00
C VAL A 33 3.63 -1.54 14.63
N SER A 34 3.61 -0.46 13.84
CA SER A 34 3.04 0.84 14.20
C SER A 34 2.43 1.51 12.95
N ILE A 35 1.37 2.29 13.16
CA ILE A 35 0.77 3.17 12.16
C ILE A 35 0.58 4.55 12.81
N GLU A 36 1.31 5.54 12.31
CA GLU A 36 1.28 6.92 12.80
C GLU A 36 0.90 7.86 11.65
N GLY A 37 -0.39 8.19 11.54
CA GLY A 37 -0.91 8.92 10.39
C GLY A 37 -0.71 8.15 9.09
N ALA A 38 0.14 8.68 8.20
CA ALA A 38 0.47 8.05 6.92
C ALA A 38 1.71 7.13 6.96
N ILE A 39 2.35 7.01 8.13
CA ILE A 39 3.60 6.25 8.30
C ILE A 39 3.28 4.85 8.79
N HIS A 40 3.64 3.85 8.00
CA HIS A 40 3.48 2.43 8.34
C HIS A 40 4.86 1.84 8.60
N THR A 41 5.09 1.36 9.82
CA THR A 41 6.39 0.85 10.26
C THR A 41 6.36 -0.67 10.32
N PHE A 42 7.34 -1.32 9.73
CA PHE A 42 7.48 -2.78 9.69
C PHE A 42 8.85 -3.21 10.21
N VAL A 43 8.93 -4.39 10.83
CA VAL A 43 10.21 -5.04 11.09
C VAL A 43 10.61 -5.85 9.86
N VAL A 44 11.82 -5.63 9.36
CA VAL A 44 12.40 -6.43 8.29
C VAL A 44 13.07 -7.66 8.92
N PRO A 45 12.57 -8.89 8.68
CA PRO A 45 13.22 -10.09 9.20
C PRO A 45 14.57 -10.32 8.51
N PRO A 46 15.58 -10.91 9.18
CA PRO A 46 16.82 -11.29 8.52
C PRO A 46 16.61 -12.47 7.56
N GLY A 47 17.42 -12.55 6.51
CA GLY A 47 17.54 -13.75 5.66
C GLY A 47 16.37 -14.04 4.70
N PHE A 48 15.46 -13.09 4.48
CA PHE A 48 14.43 -13.22 3.44
C PHE A 48 15.05 -13.20 2.04
N LYS A 49 14.39 -13.87 1.08
CA LYS A 49 14.84 -13.87 -0.33
C LYS A 49 14.06 -12.89 -1.18
N ARG A 50 12.77 -12.70 -0.86
CA ARG A 50 11.85 -11.82 -1.59
C ARG A 50 11.08 -10.96 -0.60
N ALA A 51 10.94 -9.67 -0.92
CA ALA A 51 10.08 -8.75 -0.18
C ALA A 51 9.09 -8.10 -1.14
N ARG A 52 7.83 -8.01 -0.75
CA ARG A 52 6.76 -7.37 -1.53
C ARG A 52 5.93 -6.47 -0.65
N LEU A 53 5.60 -5.29 -1.16
CA LEU A 53 4.63 -4.37 -0.58
C LEU A 53 3.25 -4.71 -1.14
N VAL A 54 2.36 -5.14 -0.26
CA VAL A 54 1.03 -5.62 -0.64
C VAL A 54 -0.02 -4.69 -0.04
N SER A 55 -0.98 -4.26 -0.83
CA SER A 55 -2.13 -3.48 -0.37
C SER A 55 -3.41 -3.91 -1.07
N ARG A 56 -4.55 -3.45 -0.57
CA ARG A 56 -5.74 -3.34 -1.41
C ARG A 56 -5.41 -2.44 -2.61
N SER A 57 -5.97 -2.75 -3.76
CA SER A 57 -5.85 -1.94 -4.97
C SER A 57 -7.18 -1.87 -5.70
N GLY A 58 -7.27 -0.92 -6.63
CA GLY A 58 -8.47 -0.66 -7.39
C GLY A 58 -8.20 0.28 -8.56
N CYS A 59 -9.10 0.32 -9.53
CA CYS A 59 -8.96 1.23 -10.67
C CYS A 59 -9.19 2.68 -10.24
N ALA A 60 -8.44 3.61 -10.83
CA ALA A 60 -8.66 5.04 -10.66
C ALA A 60 -9.96 5.48 -11.36
N GLU A 61 -10.88 6.13 -10.63
CA GLU A 61 -12.06 6.79 -11.23
C GLU A 61 -11.78 8.31 -11.37
N LEU A 62 -10.65 8.68 -11.98
CA LEU A 62 -10.33 10.09 -12.25
C LEU A 62 -10.98 10.55 -13.56
N PRO A 63 -11.25 11.86 -13.77
CA PRO A 63 -11.69 12.36 -15.07
C PRO A 63 -10.55 12.20 -16.09
N GLY A 64 -10.63 11.12 -16.87
CA GLY A 64 -9.66 10.69 -17.88
C GLY A 64 -9.62 9.16 -18.00
N ASP A 65 -9.13 8.63 -19.12
CA ASP A 65 -9.02 7.18 -19.37
C ASP A 65 -7.82 6.55 -18.62
N ASP A 66 -7.65 6.85 -17.33
CA ASP A 66 -6.60 6.23 -16.49
C ASP A 66 -7.05 4.86 -15.99
N GLU A 67 -6.78 3.82 -16.78
CA GLU A 67 -7.16 2.43 -16.50
C GLU A 67 -6.22 1.72 -15.50
N ARG A 68 -5.31 2.44 -14.84
CA ARG A 68 -4.36 1.83 -13.90
C ARG A 68 -5.07 1.27 -12.69
N VAL A 69 -4.66 0.06 -12.28
CA VAL A 69 -4.94 -0.50 -10.96
C VAL A 69 -3.94 0.11 -9.99
N LEU A 70 -4.41 0.89 -9.02
CA LEU A 70 -3.60 1.61 -8.05
C LEU A 70 -3.77 1.01 -6.66
N GLY A 71 -2.65 0.72 -6.01
CA GLY A 71 -2.57 0.32 -4.61
C GLY A 71 -2.40 1.53 -3.71
N VAL A 72 -1.16 1.84 -3.34
CA VAL A 72 -0.83 2.98 -2.48
C VAL A 72 0.12 3.95 -3.17
N ALA A 73 -0.06 5.25 -2.91
CA ALA A 73 0.89 6.28 -3.29
C ALA A 73 1.96 6.39 -2.21
N ILE A 74 3.19 6.05 -2.55
CA ILE A 74 4.33 6.08 -1.64
C ILE A 74 5.04 7.41 -1.82
N GLY A 75 5.12 8.20 -0.75
CA GLY A 75 5.85 9.46 -0.73
C GLY A 75 7.28 9.30 -0.25
N ARG A 76 7.57 8.34 0.65
CA ARG A 76 8.94 8.04 1.12
C ARG A 76 9.09 6.59 1.55
N LEU A 77 10.31 6.08 1.44
CA LEU A 77 10.73 4.78 1.97
C LEU A 77 11.99 4.99 2.81
N CYS A 78 11.91 4.69 4.10
CA CYS A 78 13.02 4.90 5.02
C CYS A 78 13.37 3.62 5.78
N LEU A 79 14.66 3.33 5.89
CA LEU A 79 15.19 2.26 6.72
C LEU A 79 15.83 2.86 7.97
N ARG A 80 15.43 2.35 9.13
CA ARG A 80 16.00 2.70 10.42
C ARG A 80 16.69 1.49 11.01
N GLY A 81 17.99 1.61 11.25
CA GLY A 81 18.82 0.58 11.88
C GLY A 81 19.55 1.13 13.10
N ALA A 82 20.49 0.35 13.64
CA ALA A 82 21.28 0.75 14.79
C ALA A 82 22.15 1.98 14.51
N HIS A 83 22.55 2.17 13.24
CA HIS A 83 23.49 3.21 12.83
C HIS A 83 22.84 4.46 12.22
N GLY A 84 21.50 4.50 12.13
CA GLY A 84 20.78 5.70 11.70
C GLY A 84 19.60 5.43 10.76
N LEU A 85 19.34 6.42 9.89
CA LEU A 85 18.26 6.44 8.92
C LEU A 85 18.84 6.49 7.50
N ARG A 86 18.33 5.65 6.60
CA ARG A 86 18.60 5.71 5.15
C ARG A 86 17.30 5.80 4.38
N GLU A 87 17.19 6.80 3.52
CA GLU A 87 16.09 6.92 2.57
C GLU A 87 16.40 6.13 1.29
N ILE A 88 15.42 5.36 0.82
CA ILE A 88 15.44 4.72 -0.50
C ILE A 88 14.76 5.69 -1.46
N ALA A 89 15.52 6.19 -2.43
CA ALA A 89 14.98 7.10 -3.44
C ALA A 89 13.85 6.43 -4.24
N LEU A 90 12.72 7.11 -4.41
CA LEU A 90 11.56 6.55 -5.12
C LEU A 90 11.80 6.36 -6.63
N ASP A 91 12.74 7.11 -7.20
CA ASP A 91 13.19 6.97 -8.59
C ASP A 91 14.34 5.95 -8.73
N HIS A 92 14.66 5.20 -7.67
CA HIS A 92 15.67 4.15 -7.75
C HIS A 92 15.30 3.14 -8.85
N PRO A 93 16.21 2.83 -9.80
CA PRO A 93 15.93 1.99 -10.97
C PRO A 93 15.69 0.51 -10.66
N ARG A 94 15.53 0.13 -9.39
CA ARG A 94 15.18 -1.24 -8.99
C ARG A 94 13.75 -1.34 -8.46
N LEU A 95 13.08 -0.20 -8.27
CA LEU A 95 11.67 -0.10 -7.91
C LEU A 95 10.80 -0.12 -9.18
N GLU A 96 10.85 -1.25 -9.90
CA GLU A 96 10.19 -1.39 -11.20
C GLU A 96 8.95 -2.27 -11.10
N GLN A 97 9.11 -3.52 -10.68
CA GLN A 97 8.01 -4.49 -10.68
C GLN A 97 6.92 -4.11 -9.66
N GLY A 98 5.72 -3.84 -10.18
CA GLY A 98 4.54 -3.42 -9.41
C GLY A 98 4.57 -1.97 -8.94
N PHE A 99 5.50 -1.16 -9.46
CA PHE A 99 5.49 0.29 -9.28
C PHE A 99 5.34 1.03 -10.60
N TYR A 100 4.44 2.01 -10.65
CA TYR A 100 4.32 2.93 -11.79
C TYR A 100 5.44 3.97 -11.80
N ALA A 101 5.56 4.75 -12.86
CA ALA A 101 6.51 5.86 -12.94
C ALA A 101 6.33 6.85 -11.77
N CYS A 102 7.41 7.51 -11.37
CA CYS A 102 7.32 8.58 -10.38
C CYS A 102 6.47 9.73 -10.92
N GLU A 103 5.56 10.21 -10.08
CA GLU A 103 4.75 11.40 -10.31
C GLU A 103 5.24 12.52 -9.39
N ARG A 104 5.05 13.77 -9.82
CA ARG A 104 5.49 14.95 -9.08
C ARG A 104 4.49 16.08 -9.17
N GLN A 105 4.38 16.83 -8.09
CA GLN A 105 3.68 18.12 -8.05
C GLN A 105 4.51 19.12 -7.25
N GLY A 106 5.12 20.08 -7.95
CA GLY A 106 6.13 20.95 -7.36
C GLY A 106 7.32 20.12 -6.85
N GLU A 107 7.72 20.35 -5.60
CA GLU A 107 8.82 19.64 -4.93
C GLU A 107 8.41 18.25 -4.39
N VAL A 108 7.12 17.91 -4.42
CA VAL A 108 6.62 16.65 -3.89
C VAL A 108 6.66 15.57 -4.97
N MET A 109 7.26 14.42 -4.65
CA MET A 109 7.28 13.22 -5.49
C MET A 109 6.53 12.09 -4.78
N TRP A 110 5.81 11.27 -5.55
CA TRP A 110 5.31 9.98 -5.11
C TRP A 110 5.45 8.93 -6.20
N ARG A 111 5.27 7.67 -5.81
CA ARG A 111 5.20 6.54 -6.73
C ARG A 111 4.03 5.65 -6.35
N TRP A 112 3.16 5.37 -7.32
CA TRP A 112 2.07 4.43 -7.12
C TRP A 112 2.56 2.99 -7.18
N SER A 113 2.07 2.13 -6.27
CA SER A 113 2.07 0.68 -6.47
C SER A 113 0.83 0.23 -7.24
N ASP A 114 0.85 -0.98 -7.78
CA ASP A 114 -0.32 -1.67 -8.35
C ASP A 114 -1.11 -2.53 -7.33
N GLY A 115 -0.61 -2.61 -6.10
CA GLY A 115 -1.13 -3.46 -5.02
C GLY A 115 -0.22 -4.63 -4.66
N ASP A 116 0.77 -5.00 -5.48
CA ASP A 116 1.76 -6.04 -5.19
C ASP A 116 3.15 -5.70 -5.79
N ALA A 117 3.86 -4.78 -5.13
CA ALA A 117 5.12 -4.24 -5.61
C ALA A 117 6.34 -4.96 -5.02
N LEU A 118 7.34 -5.28 -5.85
CA LEU A 118 8.58 -5.92 -5.41
C LEU A 118 9.50 -4.91 -4.73
N LEU A 119 9.83 -5.15 -3.45
CA LEU A 119 10.92 -4.43 -2.77
C LEU A 119 12.21 -5.25 -2.90
N PRO A 120 13.23 -4.75 -3.64
CA PRO A 120 14.47 -5.49 -3.83
C PRO A 120 15.20 -5.70 -2.50
N ALA A 121 15.59 -6.93 -2.19
CA ALA A 121 16.24 -7.28 -0.93
C ALA A 121 17.49 -6.43 -0.64
N GLY A 122 18.33 -6.20 -1.65
CA GLY A 122 19.52 -5.35 -1.52
C GLY A 122 19.22 -3.86 -1.27
N LEU A 123 17.99 -3.40 -1.43
CA LEU A 123 17.58 -2.06 -0.99
C LEU A 123 17.11 -2.04 0.47
N LEU A 124 16.69 -3.19 1.01
CA LEU A 124 16.27 -3.33 2.42
C LEU A 124 17.44 -3.75 3.33
N ASP A 125 18.52 -4.26 2.76
CA ASP A 125 19.78 -4.50 3.45
C ASP A 125 20.46 -3.16 3.76
N TYR A 126 20.39 -2.72 5.01
CA TYR A 126 20.83 -1.39 5.43
C TYR A 126 22.28 -1.39 5.91
N ASP A 127 22.52 -1.95 7.09
CA ASP A 127 23.77 -1.85 7.83
C ASP A 127 24.26 -3.23 8.35
N GLY A 128 23.62 -4.32 7.89
CA GLY A 128 23.91 -5.67 8.35
C GLY A 128 23.54 -5.95 9.82
N SER A 129 22.90 -5.00 10.52
CA SER A 129 22.58 -5.11 11.94
C SER A 129 21.06 -5.11 12.16
N PRO A 130 20.42 -6.28 12.35
CA PRO A 130 19.02 -6.34 12.76
C PRO A 130 18.82 -5.81 14.19
N PRO A 131 17.61 -5.32 14.55
CA PRO A 131 16.45 -5.18 13.69
C PRO A 131 16.54 -3.95 12.76
N ILE A 132 16.13 -4.12 11.51
CA ILE A 132 15.91 -3.01 10.57
C ILE A 132 14.40 -2.73 10.56
N LEU A 133 14.03 -1.47 10.73
CA LEU A 133 12.65 -1.01 10.55
C LEU A 133 12.50 -0.38 9.16
N LEU A 134 11.49 -0.80 8.41
CA LEU A 134 11.06 -0.12 7.19
C LEU A 134 9.87 0.77 7.52
N GLU A 135 10.03 2.08 7.30
CA GLU A 135 8.94 3.05 7.32
C GLU A 135 8.48 3.31 5.89
N VAL A 136 7.21 3.03 5.62
CA VAL A 136 6.53 3.38 4.36
C VAL A 136 5.65 4.59 4.62
N HIS A 137 6.03 5.74 4.04
CA HIS A 137 5.28 6.99 4.19
C HIS A 137 4.34 7.12 3.00
N LEU A 138 3.04 7.06 3.25
CA LEU A 138 2.04 7.23 2.21
C LEU A 138 1.82 8.71 1.89
N HIS A 139 1.64 9.03 0.62
CA HIS A 139 1.29 10.38 0.18
C HIS A 139 -0.20 10.63 0.50
N ALA A 140 -0.49 11.56 1.43
CA ALA A 140 -1.78 11.73 2.09
C ALA A 140 -2.94 12.26 1.23
N LYS A 141 -2.70 12.61 -0.03
CA LYS A 141 -3.74 12.98 -0.98
C LYS A 141 -3.71 11.99 -2.11
N LEU A 142 -4.72 11.13 -2.20
CA LEU A 142 -5.43 10.76 -3.43
C LEU A 142 -6.68 9.95 -3.01
N ALA A 143 -7.78 10.70 -2.94
CA ALA A 143 -9.09 10.26 -2.49
C ALA A 143 -9.80 9.45 -3.59
N ALA A 144 -10.56 8.46 -3.16
CA ALA A 144 -11.48 7.62 -3.94
C ALA A 144 -10.83 6.63 -4.95
N TYR A 145 -10.59 5.41 -4.47
CA TYR A 145 -10.45 4.21 -5.32
C TYR A 145 -11.54 3.21 -4.96
N ARG A 146 -12.12 2.56 -5.95
CA ARG A 146 -12.99 1.40 -5.73
C ARG A 146 -12.11 0.18 -5.52
N VAL A 147 -12.02 -0.32 -4.29
CA VAL A 147 -11.42 -1.63 -4.01
C VAL A 147 -12.36 -2.69 -4.58
N GLU A 148 -11.93 -3.38 -5.64
CA GLU A 148 -12.59 -4.63 -6.00
C GLU A 148 -12.28 -5.63 -4.91
N SER A 149 -13.32 -6.07 -4.20
CA SER A 149 -13.17 -7.11 -3.18
C SER A 149 -12.78 -8.39 -3.91
N SER A 150 -11.59 -8.92 -3.62
CA SER A 150 -11.18 -10.23 -4.15
C SER A 150 -12.10 -11.31 -3.56
N GLU A 151 -13.19 -11.63 -4.26
CA GLU A 151 -14.02 -12.80 -3.97
C GLU A 151 -13.22 -14.06 -4.32
N GLY A 152 -12.54 -14.57 -3.29
CA GLY A 152 -11.74 -15.78 -3.34
C GLY A 152 -11.92 -16.64 -2.10
N ASP A 153 -13.06 -16.55 -1.40
CA ASP A 153 -13.44 -17.53 -0.38
C ASP A 153 -14.38 -18.57 -1.00
N ARG A 154 -13.79 -19.46 -1.81
CA ARG A 154 -14.46 -20.71 -2.21
C ARG A 154 -14.43 -21.65 -1.02
N VAL A 155 -15.43 -21.55 -0.14
CA VAL A 155 -15.78 -22.70 0.70
C VAL A 155 -16.70 -23.59 -0.11
N ALA A 156 -16.09 -24.63 -0.69
CA ALA A 156 -16.78 -25.80 -1.17
C ALA A 156 -17.65 -26.39 -0.06
N ASN A 157 -18.93 -26.62 -0.33
CA ASN A 157 -19.61 -27.73 0.31
C ASN A 157 -20.41 -28.51 -0.73
N GLY A 158 -19.80 -29.59 -1.20
CA GLY A 158 -20.42 -30.58 -2.04
C GLY A 158 -21.28 -31.55 -1.21
N SER A 159 -22.54 -31.63 -1.62
CA SER A 159 -23.28 -32.87 -1.92
C SER A 159 -23.49 -33.95 -0.85
N ALA A 160 -24.78 -34.19 -0.57
CA ALA A 160 -25.52 -35.46 -0.51
C ALA A 160 -26.47 -35.47 0.71
N ARG A 161 -27.78 -35.71 0.56
CA ARG A 161 -28.34 -37.04 0.29
C ARG A 161 -29.75 -36.99 -0.35
N LYS A 162 -29.89 -37.81 -1.40
CA LYS A 162 -31.01 -38.59 -1.96
C LYS A 162 -32.43 -38.52 -1.34
N SER A 163 -33.41 -38.44 -2.26
CA SER A 163 -34.71 -39.15 -2.40
C SER A 163 -35.63 -39.32 -1.18
N THR A 164 -36.96 -39.17 -1.28
CA THR A 164 -37.87 -40.00 -2.09
C THR A 164 -39.26 -39.35 -2.19
N ALA A 165 -39.94 -39.63 -3.30
CA ALA A 165 -41.34 -39.28 -3.60
C ALA A 165 -42.37 -40.01 -2.74
N ALA A 166 -43.53 -39.38 -2.54
CA ALA A 166 -44.88 -39.92 -2.76
C ALA A 166 -45.90 -38.78 -2.61
#